data_AF-A0A7J4J160-F1
#
_entry.id   AF-A0A7J4J160-F1
#
_cell.length_a   1.000
_cell.length_b   1.000
_cell.length_c   1.000
_cell.angle_alpha   90.00
_cell.angle_beta   90.00
_cell.angle_gamma   90.00
#
_symmetry.space_group_name_H-M   'P 1'
#
loop_
_entity.id
_entity.type
_entity.pdbx_description
1 polymer ?
#
loop_
_entity_poly.entity_id
_entity_poly.type
_entity_poly.pdbx_seq_one_letter_code
_entity_poly.pdbx_strand_id
1 'polypeptide(L)'
;MVFFEAIQALFTLNFQFFIDIIMGNLLWVFAFYVMIHIFFDGKKMLYWFVLWGFLLWAILDWEGLTGMSFTGAMFLLFYYTTKLALLAIVETTPALRKYMVLLSSVQAYVLILIFTFLVGGG
;
A
#
# COMPACT_ATOMS: atom_id res chain seq x y z
N MET A 1 7.92 13.00 7.35
CA MET A 1 6.76 12.33 7.95
C MET A 1 5.60 13.30 7.79
N VAL A 2 5.00 13.30 6.60
CA VAL A 2 4.14 14.40 6.13
C VAL A 2 2.86 14.52 6.97
N PHE A 3 2.34 13.39 7.48
CA PHE A 3 1.16 13.37 8.32
C PHE A 3 1.41 13.99 9.71
N PHE A 4 2.50 13.59 10.37
CA PHE A 4 2.86 14.13 11.67
C PHE A 4 3.21 15.63 11.60
N GLU A 5 3.90 16.04 10.54
CA GLU A 5 4.19 17.45 10.25
C GLU A 5 2.89 18.24 10.01
N ALA A 6 1.92 17.67 9.29
CA ALA A 6 0.62 18.30 9.07
C ALA A 6 -0.18 18.46 10.38
N ILE A 7 -0.16 17.46 11.27
CA ILE A 7 -0.79 17.54 12.59
C ILE A 7 -0.12 18.65 13.42
N GLN A 8 1.21 18.69 13.45
CA GLN A 8 1.96 19.72 14.17
C GLN A 8 1.64 21.13 13.61
N ALA A 9 1.56 21.27 12.28
CA ALA A 9 1.19 22.52 11.62
C ALA A 9 -0.24 22.96 11.98
N LEU A 10 -1.19 22.03 12.13
CA LEU A 10 -2.55 22.33 12.61
C LEU A 10 -2.54 22.85 14.06
N PHE A 11 -1.82 22.19 14.96
CA PHE A 11 -1.74 22.61 16.37
C PHE A 11 -1.04 23.96 16.55
N THR A 12 -0.08 24.27 15.68
CA THR A 12 0.66 25.55 15.68
C THR A 12 0.02 26.62 14.81
N LEU A 13 -1.13 26.33 14.17
CA LEU A 13 -1.81 27.22 13.21
C LEU A 13 -0.90 27.73 12.08
N ASN A 14 0.09 26.93 11.70
CA ASN A 14 1.03 27.26 10.64
C ASN A 14 0.41 26.96 9.27
N PHE A 15 -0.39 27.89 8.75
CA PHE A 15 -1.02 27.77 7.43
C PHE A 15 -0.01 27.79 6.28
N GLN A 16 1.19 28.35 6.49
CA GLN A 16 2.23 28.41 5.46
C GLN A 16 2.62 27.02 4.97
N PHE A 17 2.72 26.04 5.89
CA PHE A 17 3.01 24.64 5.56
C PHE A 17 2.04 24.06 4.52
N PHE A 18 0.74 24.29 4.70
CA PHE A 18 -0.29 23.78 3.78
C PHE A 18 -0.20 24.46 2.41
N ILE A 19 0.08 25.76 2.39
CA ILE A 19 0.27 26.51 1.16
C ILE A 19 1.49 25.99 0.41
N ASP A 20 2.62 25.81 1.09
CA ASP A 20 3.87 25.33 0.49
C ASP A 20 3.72 23.93 -0.12
N ILE A 21 3.01 23.02 0.56
CA ILE A 21 2.72 21.68 0.04
C ILE A 21 1.85 21.75 -1.21
N ILE A 22 0.78 22.54 -1.19
CA ILE A 22 -0.13 22.65 -2.34
C ILE A 22 0.59 23.27 -3.53
N MET A 23 1.32 24.36 -3.30
CA MET A 23 2.06 25.09 -4.34
C MET A 23 3.23 24.26 -4.89
N GLY A 24 3.91 23.49 -4.05
CA GLY A 24 4.99 22.59 -4.46
C GLY A 24 4.53 21.35 -5.23
N ASN A 25 3.23 21.01 -5.18
CA ASN A 25 2.68 19.78 -5.75
C ASN A 25 1.40 20.01 -6.58
N LEU A 26 1.25 21.19 -7.21
CA LEU A 26 0.02 21.59 -7.92
C LEU A 26 -0.50 20.52 -8.89
N LEU A 27 0.37 19.92 -9.70
CA LEU A 27 0.00 18.85 -10.64
C LEU A 27 -0.68 17.68 -9.92
N TRP A 28 -0.11 17.22 -8.81
CA TRP A 28 -0.63 16.10 -8.03
C TRP A 28 -1.91 16.46 -7.29
N VAL A 29 -2.01 17.68 -6.79
CA VAL A 29 -3.23 18.21 -6.15
C VAL A 29 -4.40 18.18 -7.13
N PHE A 30 -4.21 18.67 -8.36
CA PHE A 30 -5.26 18.65 -9.38
C PHE A 30 -5.59 17.23 -9.85
N ALA A 31 -4.59 16.40 -10.10
CA ALA A 31 -4.80 15.00 -10.48
C ALA A 31 -5.60 14.25 -9.40
N PHE A 32 -5.24 14.44 -8.13
CA PHE A 32 -5.94 13.85 -7.00
C PHE A 32 -7.38 14.36 -6.86
N TYR A 33 -7.61 15.65 -7.07
CA TYR A 33 -8.95 16.24 -7.06
C TYR A 33 -9.86 15.63 -8.14
N VAL A 34 -9.33 15.44 -9.35
CA VAL A 34 -10.07 14.80 -10.45
C VAL A 34 -10.33 13.32 -10.16
N MET A 35 -9.37 12.59 -9.57
CA MET A 35 -9.61 11.20 -9.16
C MET A 35 -10.75 11.11 -8.14
N ILE A 36 -10.74 11.95 -7.11
CA ILE A 36 -11.83 11.99 -6.11
C ILE A 36 -13.17 12.33 -6.76
N HIS A 37 -13.20 13.21 -7.76
CA HIS A 37 -14.40 13.49 -8.53
C HIS A 37 -14.98 12.24 -9.19
N ILE A 38 -14.12 11.44 -9.83
CA ILE A 38 -14.50 10.20 -10.51
C ILE A 38 -14.96 9.13 -9.52
N PHE A 39 -14.28 8.98 -8.38
CA PHE A 39 -14.62 7.93 -7.40
C PHE A 39 -15.89 8.21 -6.60
N PHE A 40 -16.25 9.48 -6.40
CA PHE A 40 -17.36 9.89 -5.53
C PHE A 40 -18.48 10.63 -6.27
N ASP A 41 -18.51 10.55 -7.61
CA ASP A 41 -19.50 11.19 -8.49
C ASP A 41 -19.73 12.67 -8.15
N GLY A 42 -18.66 13.39 -7.82
CA GLY A 42 -18.72 14.81 -7.46
C GLY A 42 -19.45 15.16 -6.15
N LYS A 43 -19.96 14.19 -5.39
CA LYS A 43 -20.66 14.47 -4.12
C LYS A 43 -19.68 14.76 -3.01
N LYS A 44 -19.86 15.86 -2.27
CA LYS A 44 -19.02 16.24 -1.11
C LYS A 44 -17.51 16.22 -1.43
N MET A 45 -17.12 16.68 -2.63
CA MET A 45 -15.74 16.58 -3.11
C MET A 45 -14.69 17.13 -2.16
N LEU A 46 -14.93 18.32 -1.59
CA LEU A 46 -13.96 18.96 -0.69
C LEU A 46 -13.75 18.14 0.58
N TYR A 47 -14.82 17.55 1.12
CA TYR A 47 -14.74 16.65 2.26
C TYR A 47 -13.92 15.40 1.93
N TRP A 48 -14.23 14.72 0.82
CA TRP A 48 -13.51 13.50 0.43
C TRP A 48 -12.07 13.77 0.04
N PHE A 49 -11.79 14.88 -0.62
CA PHE A 49 -10.45 15.30 -1.00
C PHE A 49 -9.57 15.50 0.23
N VAL A 50 -10.05 16.26 1.23
CA VAL A 50 -9.29 16.48 2.47
C VAL A 50 -9.17 15.18 3.26
N LEU A 51 -10.26 14.43 3.42
CA LEU A 51 -10.26 13.18 4.19
C LEU A 51 -9.29 12.16 3.59
N TRP A 52 -9.39 11.89 2.28
CA TRP A 52 -8.49 10.93 1.61
C TRP A 52 -7.06 11.44 1.52
N GLY A 53 -6.84 12.75 1.39
CA GLY A 53 -5.50 13.34 1.44
C GLY A 53 -4.81 13.06 2.79
N PHE A 54 -5.50 13.35 3.90
CA PHE A 54 -4.99 13.04 5.24
C PHE A 54 -4.82 11.54 5.48
N LEU A 55 -5.76 10.72 5.00
CA LEU A 55 -5.73 9.27 5.17
C LEU A 55 -4.55 8.65 4.41
N LEU A 56 -4.27 9.11 3.19
CA LEU A 56 -3.09 8.69 2.43
C LEU A 56 -1.79 9.09 3.14
N TRP A 57 -1.68 10.31 3.65
CA TRP A 57 -0.51 10.71 4.43
C TRP A 57 -0.34 9.84 5.69
N ALA A 58 -1.44 9.54 6.39
CA ALA A 58 -1.42 8.70 7.58
C ALA A 58 -0.95 7.27 7.25
N ILE A 59 -1.46 6.67 6.17
CA ILE A 59 -1.05 5.33 5.73
C ILE A 59 0.42 5.31 5.34
N LEU A 60 0.89 6.29 4.56
CA LEU A 60 2.28 6.32 4.09
C LEU A 60 3.28 6.50 5.24
N ASP A 61 2.98 7.38 6.20
CA ASP A 61 3.81 7.54 7.39
C ASP A 61 3.72 6.31 8.31
N TRP A 62 2.54 5.69 8.44
CA TRP A 62 2.36 4.45 9.20
C TRP A 62 3.17 3.30 8.58
N GLU A 63 3.12 3.14 7.27
CA GLU A 63 3.92 2.17 6.52
C GLU A 63 5.42 2.38 6.74
N GLY A 64 5.87 3.64 6.75
CA GLY A 64 7.26 4.00 7.04
C GLY A 64 7.68 3.67 8.47
N LEU A 65 6.80 3.88 9.46
CA LEU A 65 7.08 3.60 10.87
C LEU A 65 7.03 2.11 11.23
N THR A 66 6.11 1.37 10.61
CA THR A 66 5.93 -0.06 10.89
C THR A 66 6.80 -0.97 10.01
N GLY A 67 7.45 -0.43 8.99
CA GLY A 67 8.18 -1.23 7.99
C GLY A 67 7.27 -2.16 7.18
N MET A 68 5.95 -1.95 7.26
CA MET A 68 4.95 -2.83 6.64
C MET A 68 4.96 -2.70 5.12
N SER A 69 5.37 -1.56 4.56
CA SER A 69 5.57 -1.38 3.12
C SER A 69 6.69 -2.26 2.58
N PHE A 70 7.83 -2.29 3.26
CA PHE A 70 8.96 -3.17 2.90
C PHE A 70 8.55 -4.65 3.02
N THR A 71 7.86 -4.98 4.10
CA THR A 71 7.38 -6.34 4.37
C THR A 71 6.35 -6.79 3.33
N GLY A 72 5.36 -5.96 3.01
CA GLY A 72 4.31 -6.27 2.06
C GLY A 72 4.84 -6.38 0.63
N ALA A 73 5.72 -5.46 0.22
CA ALA A 73 6.36 -5.51 -1.09
C ALA A 73 7.26 -6.75 -1.24
N MET A 74 8.06 -7.07 -0.22
CA MET A 74 8.89 -8.27 -0.19
C MET A 74 8.03 -9.54 -0.20
N PHE A 75 6.95 -9.58 0.58
CA PHE A 75 6.01 -10.70 0.60
C PHE A 75 5.43 -10.96 -0.78
N LEU A 76 4.92 -9.91 -1.44
CA LEU A 76 4.38 -10.02 -2.79
C LEU A 76 5.43 -10.47 -3.80
N LEU A 77 6.64 -9.91 -3.74
CA LEU A 77 7.75 -10.29 -4.62
C LEU A 77 8.10 -11.76 -4.47
N PHE A 78 8.28 -12.25 -3.23
CA PHE A 78 8.56 -13.65 -2.98
C PHE A 78 7.39 -14.54 -3.38
N TYR A 79 6.15 -14.14 -3.10
CA TYR A 79 4.95 -14.86 -3.50
C TYR A 79 4.87 -15.02 -5.02
N TYR A 80 5.04 -13.96 -5.79
CA TYR A 80 4.99 -14.04 -7.25
C TYR A 80 6.16 -14.84 -7.83
N THR A 81 7.38 -14.64 -7.33
CA THR A 81 8.56 -15.36 -7.80
C THR A 81 8.43 -16.86 -7.56
N THR A 82 8.04 -17.26 -6.35
CA THR A 82 7.83 -18.68 -6.01
C THR A 82 6.63 -19.26 -6.74
N LYS A 83 5.58 -18.47 -7.03
CA LYS A 83 4.41 -18.94 -7.79
C LYS A 83 4.77 -19.23 -9.25
N LEU A 84 5.60 -18.38 -9.87
CA LEU A 84 6.13 -18.62 -11.20
C LEU A 84 7.01 -19.88 -11.25
N ALA A 85 7.88 -20.07 -10.25
CA ALA A 85 8.68 -21.30 -10.13
C ALA A 85 7.79 -22.55 -9.99
N LEU A 86 6.73 -22.47 -9.17
CA LEU A 86 5.78 -23.57 -8.97
C LEU A 86 5.03 -23.90 -10.26
N LEU A 87 4.59 -22.88 -11.01
CA LEU A 87 3.96 -23.07 -12.32
C LEU A 87 4.90 -23.76 -13.31
N ALA A 88 6.17 -23.34 -13.39
CA ALA A 88 7.15 -23.97 -14.27
C ALA A 88 7.38 -25.47 -13.92
N ILE A 89 7.39 -25.82 -12.63
CA ILE A 89 7.51 -27.22 -12.18
C ILE A 89 6.24 -28.03 -12.53
N VAL A 90 5.06 -27.44 -12.38
CA VAL A 90 3.79 -28.10 -12.70
C VAL A 90 3.61 -28.27 -14.22
N GLU A 91 4.14 -27.36 -15.03
CA GLU A 91 4.13 -27.48 -16.49
C GLU A 91 5.02 -28.64 -16.98
N THR A 92 6.19 -28.81 -16.37
CA THR A 92 7.13 -29.88 -16.72
C THR A 92 6.72 -31.26 -16.19
N THR A 93 5.84 -31.32 -15.18
CA THR A 93 5.39 -32.58 -14.56
C THR A 93 3.87 -32.75 -14.62
N PRO A 94 3.33 -33.48 -15.62
CA PRO A 94 1.89 -33.61 -15.85
C PRO A 94 1.11 -34.17 -14.65
N ALA A 95 1.74 -35.02 -13.84
CA ALA A 95 1.14 -35.64 -12.66
C ALA A 95 0.77 -34.64 -11.54
N LEU A 96 1.42 -33.47 -11.51
CA LEU A 96 1.20 -32.43 -10.49
C LEU A 96 0.08 -31.45 -10.84
N ARG A 97 -0.40 -31.40 -12.10
CA ARG A 97 -1.46 -30.48 -12.54
C ARG A 97 -2.74 -30.60 -11.72
N LYS A 98 -3.14 -31.83 -11.37
CA LYS A 98 -4.36 -32.09 -10.57
C LYS A 98 -4.29 -31.50 -9.15
N TYR A 99 -3.10 -31.19 -8.64
CA TYR A 99 -2.88 -30.65 -7.30
C TYR A 99 -2.46 -29.18 -7.30
N MET A 100 -2.54 -28.47 -8.44
CA MET A 100 -2.10 -27.09 -8.57
C MET A 100 -2.75 -26.15 -7.53
N VAL A 101 -4.06 -26.32 -7.28
CA VAL A 101 -4.78 -25.52 -6.28
C VAL A 101 -4.24 -25.78 -4.86
N LEU A 102 -3.95 -27.05 -4.55
CA LEU A 102 -3.45 -27.45 -3.24
C LEU A 102 -2.01 -26.94 -3.03
N LEU A 103 -1.15 -27.08 -4.05
CA LEU A 103 0.21 -26.54 -4.03
C LEU A 103 0.24 -25.01 -3.88
N SER A 104 -0.61 -24.29 -4.62
CA SER A 104 -0.70 -22.84 -4.50
C SER A 104 -1.21 -22.40 -3.12
N SER A 105 -2.09 -23.20 -2.51
CA SER A 105 -2.60 -22.93 -1.16
C SER A 105 -1.50 -23.15 -0.12
N VAL A 106 -0.79 -24.28 -0.19
CA VAL A 106 0.33 -24.60 0.70
C VAL A 106 1.45 -23.55 0.58
N GLN A 107 1.80 -23.14 -0.64
CA GLN A 107 2.77 -22.07 -0.88
C GLN A 107 2.37 -20.77 -0.17
N ALA A 108 1.09 -20.38 -0.25
CA ALA A 108 0.59 -19.20 0.44
C ALA A 108 0.72 -19.32 1.97
N TYR A 109 0.32 -20.45 2.55
CA TYR A 109 0.46 -20.68 4.00
C TYR A 109 1.91 -20.70 4.47
N VAL A 110 2.82 -21.32 3.71
CA VAL A 110 4.25 -21.35 4.02
C VAL A 110 4.84 -19.94 3.98
N LEU A 111 4.51 -19.13 2.97
CA LEU A 111 4.96 -17.75 2.89
C LEU A 111 4.41 -16.89 4.02
N ILE A 112 3.14 -17.06 4.40
CA ILE A 112 2.55 -16.36 5.54
C ILE A 112 3.29 -16.72 6.83
N LEU A 113 3.57 -18.00 7.08
CA LEU A 113 4.35 -18.44 8.24
C LEU A 113 5.74 -17.80 8.25
N ILE A 114 6.48 -17.91 7.15
CA ILE A 114 7.83 -17.34 7.03
C ILE A 114 7.83 -15.84 7.33
N PHE A 115 6.90 -15.09 6.75
CA PHE A 115 6.83 -13.64 6.95
C PHE A 115 6.31 -13.24 8.33
N THR A 116 5.39 -14.02 8.92
CA THR A 116 4.89 -13.76 10.27
C THR A 116 6.00 -13.99 11.31
N PHE A 117 6.86 -14.99 11.11
CA PHE A 117 8.02 -15.24 11.99
C PHE A 117 9.20 -14.29 11.75
N LEU A 118 9.46 -13.89 10.50
CA LEU A 118 10.58 -12.98 10.19
C LEU A 118 10.25 -11.51 10.47
N VAL A 119 8.98 -11.09 10.37
CA VAL A 119 8.59 -9.69 10.55
C VAL A 119 7.81 -9.45 11.85
N GLY A 120 7.00 -10.40 12.31
CA GLY A 120 6.26 -10.27 13.57
C GLY A 120 7.10 -10.48 14.83
N GLY A 121 8.39 -10.76 14.70
CA GLY A 121 9.33 -10.99 15.82
C GLY A 121 10.26 -9.81 16.12
N GLY A 122 10.00 -8.62 15.55
CA GLY A 122 10.74 -7.38 15.79
C GLY A 122 9.99 -6.41 16.70
#